data_AF-A0A6S6QVR1-F1
#
_entry.id   AF-A0A6S6QVR1-F1
#
_cell.length_a   1.000
_cell.length_b   1.000
_cell.length_c   1.000
_cell.angle_alpha   90.00
_cell.angle_beta   90.00
_cell.angle_gamma   90.00
#
_symmetry.space_group_name_H-M   'P 1'
#
loop_
_entity.id
_entity.type
_entity.pdbx_description
1 polymer ?
#
loop_
_entity_poly.entity_id
_entity_poly.type
_entity_poly.pdbx_seq_one_letter_code
_entity_poly.pdbx_strand_id
1 'polypeptide(L)'
;MSQLKTKGLSMTIIFQAESANYGESVGNVASLKKISRNKGEQYTYISRQAIRYNIAEQLGEALAPVAGEGSGDKLVIQFSEDATIDKYPEVDFFGYLKTAKGTGGKKRSAKVRLSNAISLETFKGDLDFLTNKGQADKIKTNMNIAQAEIHKSYYRYTIVADLDQIGFDEEYGIELDNQERARRIKKLLDTVALLYRDIRGRREDLKPLFIIGGVYDIKNPVFQNVVSIKNNSIVLNEITGVMYEGVREQTHTGVVDGRFDNTNEIKEVLKATTVPEFFTTLKKEVDAYYEGN
;
A
#
# COMPACT_ATOMS: atom_id res chain seq x y z
N MET A 1 26.24 9.88 -11.58
CA MET A 1 25.53 9.08 -10.55
C MET A 1 25.45 9.94 -9.31
N SER A 2 24.25 10.31 -8.87
CA SER A 2 24.06 10.97 -7.58
C SER A 2 24.66 10.07 -6.49
N GLN A 3 25.65 10.57 -5.75
CA GLN A 3 26.39 9.81 -4.73
C GLN A 3 25.58 9.67 -3.42
N LEU A 4 24.28 9.41 -3.51
CA LEU A 4 23.46 9.15 -2.34
C LEU A 4 23.84 7.79 -1.74
N LYS A 5 24.03 7.76 -0.43
CA LYS A 5 24.21 6.50 0.31
C LYS A 5 22.95 5.65 0.16
N THR A 6 23.12 4.34 0.03
CA THR A 6 21.98 3.42 -0.03
C THR A 6 21.11 3.56 1.22
N LYS A 7 19.84 3.97 1.04
CA LYS A 7 18.84 4.04 2.10
C LYS A 7 17.51 3.47 1.64
N GLY A 8 16.92 2.61 2.46
CA GLY A 8 15.59 2.05 2.25
C GLY A 8 14.64 2.51 3.34
N LEU A 9 13.55 3.19 2.96
CA LEU A 9 12.42 3.39 3.86
C LEU A 9 11.55 2.13 3.81
N SER A 10 11.28 1.51 4.95
CA SER A 10 10.36 0.37 5.03
C SER A 10 9.39 0.56 6.17
N MET A 11 8.09 0.37 5.92
CA MET A 11 7.04 0.39 6.93
C MET A 11 6.02 -0.72 6.71
N THR A 12 5.73 -1.46 7.76
CA THR A 12 4.67 -2.48 7.80
C THR A 12 3.51 -1.95 8.63
N ILE A 13 2.31 -2.01 8.04
CA ILE A 13 1.11 -1.34 8.51
C ILE A 13 0.04 -2.38 8.78
N ILE A 14 -0.64 -2.23 9.91
CA ILE A 14 -1.93 -2.87 10.19
C ILE A 14 -3.01 -1.81 10.17
N PHE A 15 -4.09 -2.07 9.43
CA PHE A 15 -5.34 -1.30 9.46
C PHE A 15 -6.52 -2.28 9.55
N GLN A 16 -7.74 -1.78 9.74
CA GLN A 16 -8.96 -2.60 9.69
C GLN A 16 -9.82 -2.15 8.53
N ALA A 17 -10.36 -3.08 7.74
CA ALA A 17 -11.28 -2.76 6.65
C ALA A 17 -12.29 -3.88 6.43
N GLU A 18 -13.33 -3.58 5.64
CA GLU A 18 -14.40 -4.50 5.29
C GLU A 18 -14.53 -4.69 3.78
N SER A 19 -14.34 -5.93 3.34
CA SER A 19 -14.72 -6.40 1.99
C SER A 19 -14.16 -5.51 0.86
N ALA A 20 -12.90 -5.10 0.99
CA ALA A 20 -12.34 -3.96 0.27
C ALA A 20 -11.74 -4.30 -1.11
N ASN A 21 -11.73 -5.57 -1.55
CA ASN A 21 -11.29 -5.92 -2.90
C ASN A 21 -12.00 -7.18 -3.44
N TYR A 22 -12.87 -6.98 -4.43
CA TYR A 22 -13.52 -8.07 -5.16
C TYR A 22 -12.68 -8.51 -6.38
N GLY A 23 -12.77 -9.80 -6.71
CA GLY A 23 -12.23 -10.38 -7.94
C GLY A 23 -13.31 -10.58 -8.99
N GLU A 24 -13.07 -11.51 -9.90
CA GLU A 24 -14.08 -11.96 -10.86
C GLU A 24 -15.24 -12.66 -10.13
N SER A 25 -16.46 -12.34 -10.52
CA SER A 25 -17.67 -12.94 -9.94
C SER A 25 -17.79 -14.40 -10.37
N VAL A 26 -18.30 -15.24 -9.47
CA VAL A 26 -18.66 -16.62 -9.79
C VAL A 26 -20.18 -16.70 -9.83
N GLY A 27 -20.74 -16.76 -11.03
CA GLY A 27 -22.18 -16.61 -11.23
C GLY A 27 -22.68 -15.25 -10.72
N ASN A 28 -23.70 -15.26 -9.87
CA ASN A 28 -24.30 -14.05 -9.29
C ASN A 28 -23.73 -13.67 -7.90
N VAL A 29 -22.55 -14.21 -7.57
CA VAL A 29 -21.86 -13.91 -6.31
C VAL A 29 -20.62 -13.07 -6.60
N ALA A 30 -20.57 -11.88 -5.99
CA ALA A 30 -19.38 -11.08 -5.95
C ALA A 30 -18.36 -11.68 -4.97
N SER A 31 -17.31 -12.28 -5.52
CA SER A 31 -16.26 -12.97 -4.77
C SER A 31 -15.16 -12.00 -4.34
N LEU A 32 -14.79 -12.01 -3.06
CA LEU A 32 -13.60 -11.33 -2.57
C LEU A 32 -12.35 -12.01 -3.13
N LYS A 33 -11.30 -11.21 -3.35
CA LYS A 33 -9.98 -11.76 -3.67
C LYS A 33 -9.44 -12.49 -2.43
N LYS A 34 -9.12 -13.77 -2.60
CA LYS A 34 -8.67 -14.65 -1.51
C LYS A 34 -7.39 -15.39 -1.88
N ILE A 35 -6.64 -15.79 -0.87
CA ILE A 35 -5.51 -16.72 -0.96
C ILE A 35 -5.69 -17.84 0.06
N SER A 36 -5.30 -19.05 -0.30
CA SER A 36 -5.25 -20.17 0.65
C SER A 36 -3.88 -20.25 1.30
N ARG A 37 -3.84 -20.44 2.63
CA ARG A 37 -2.62 -20.66 3.40
C ARG A 37 -2.84 -21.74 4.47
N ASN A 38 -1.77 -22.14 5.13
CA ASN A 38 -1.78 -23.13 6.22
C ASN A 38 -2.47 -24.43 5.77
N LYS A 39 -3.39 -24.95 6.59
CA LYS A 39 -4.17 -26.16 6.32
C LYS A 39 -5.43 -25.87 5.50
N GLY A 40 -5.29 -25.06 4.45
CA GLY A 40 -6.39 -24.69 3.54
C GLY A 40 -7.27 -23.53 4.01
N GLU A 41 -6.83 -22.78 5.02
CA GLU A 41 -7.53 -21.58 5.49
C GLU A 41 -7.49 -20.48 4.41
N GLN A 42 -8.60 -19.78 4.24
CA GLN A 42 -8.71 -18.68 3.29
C GLN A 42 -8.53 -17.33 3.98
N TYR A 43 -7.77 -16.46 3.32
CA TYR A 43 -7.54 -15.09 3.75
C TYR A 43 -7.90 -14.15 2.61
N THR A 44 -8.67 -13.11 2.90
CA THR A 44 -8.97 -12.09 1.89
C THR A 44 -7.76 -11.18 1.73
N TYR A 45 -7.61 -10.57 0.55
CA TYR A 45 -6.55 -9.59 0.35
C TYR A 45 -6.99 -8.42 -0.53
N ILE A 46 -6.45 -7.24 -0.21
CA ILE A 46 -6.46 -6.08 -1.11
C ILE A 46 -5.19 -6.13 -1.93
N SER A 47 -5.34 -6.17 -3.25
CA SER A 47 -4.22 -6.27 -4.16
C SER A 47 -3.33 -5.02 -4.06
N ARG A 48 -2.01 -5.21 -4.18
CA ARG A 48 -1.05 -4.10 -4.22
C ARG A 48 -1.39 -3.07 -5.31
N GLN A 49 -1.99 -3.51 -6.42
CA GLN A 49 -2.45 -2.62 -7.49
C GLN A 49 -3.60 -1.72 -7.03
N ALA A 50 -4.53 -2.25 -6.24
CA ALA A 50 -5.63 -1.46 -5.65
C ALA A 50 -5.10 -0.44 -4.65
N ILE A 51 -4.17 -0.82 -3.77
CA ILE A 51 -3.53 0.11 -2.81
C ILE A 51 -2.72 1.17 -3.54
N ARG A 52 -1.92 0.77 -4.54
CA ARG A 52 -1.17 1.69 -5.41
C ARG A 52 -2.09 2.71 -6.07
N TYR A 53 -3.21 2.25 -6.65
CA TYR A 53 -4.19 3.13 -7.27
C TYR A 53 -4.74 4.15 -6.27
N ASN A 54 -5.11 3.72 -5.06
CA ASN A 54 -5.59 4.64 -4.03
C ASN A 54 -4.53 5.64 -3.58
N ILE A 55 -3.27 5.23 -3.47
CA ILE A 55 -2.15 6.14 -3.16
C ILE A 55 -1.96 7.16 -4.29
N ALA A 56 -1.97 6.75 -5.56
CA ALA A 56 -1.77 7.66 -6.69
C ALA A 56 -2.89 8.72 -6.76
N GLU A 57 -4.15 8.30 -6.65
CA GLU A 57 -5.32 9.20 -6.65
C GLU A 57 -5.31 10.19 -5.48
N GLN A 58 -4.87 9.74 -4.30
CA GLN A 58 -4.86 10.53 -3.07
C GLN A 58 -3.53 11.23 -2.81
N LEU A 59 -2.57 11.10 -3.71
CA LEU A 59 -1.31 11.82 -3.61
C LEU A 59 -1.57 13.33 -3.70
N GLY A 60 -2.60 13.75 -4.43
CA GLY A 60 -2.88 15.17 -4.68
C GLY A 60 -1.86 15.78 -5.64
N GLU A 61 -1.41 14.99 -6.62
CA GLU A 61 -0.55 15.37 -7.73
C GLU A 61 -1.26 15.04 -9.04
N ALA A 62 -0.82 15.64 -10.15
CA ALA A 62 -1.36 15.28 -11.46
C ALA A 62 -1.12 13.79 -11.74
N LEU A 63 -2.14 13.11 -12.26
CA LEU A 63 -1.99 11.74 -12.75
C LEU A 63 -1.32 11.75 -14.11
N ALA A 64 -0.44 10.78 -14.32
CA ALA A 64 0.29 10.57 -15.53
C ALA A 64 -0.65 10.17 -16.68
N PRO A 65 -0.56 10.87 -17.83
CA PRO A 65 -1.37 10.52 -18.99
C PRO A 65 -1.02 9.12 -19.50
N VAL A 66 -2.03 8.40 -19.94
CA VAL A 66 -1.90 7.08 -20.56
C VAL A 66 -2.22 7.14 -22.05
N ALA A 67 -1.63 6.25 -22.82
CA ALA A 67 -1.88 6.07 -24.24
C ALA A 67 -2.08 4.59 -24.56
N GLY A 68 -2.86 4.31 -25.60
CA GLY A 68 -2.97 2.98 -26.17
C GLY A 68 -1.82 2.72 -27.15
N GLU A 69 -1.11 1.63 -26.97
CA GLU A 69 -0.05 1.17 -27.88
C GLU A 69 -0.44 -0.19 -28.49
N GLY A 70 -0.26 -0.32 -29.81
CA GLY A 70 -0.69 -1.50 -30.56
C GLY A 70 -2.06 -1.33 -31.23
N SER A 71 -2.69 -2.44 -31.60
CA SER A 71 -3.94 -2.45 -32.38
C SER A 71 -4.78 -3.69 -32.10
N GLY A 72 -6.11 -3.56 -32.15
CA GLY A 72 -7.05 -4.66 -31.90
C GLY A 72 -6.86 -5.28 -30.52
N ASP A 73 -6.90 -6.61 -30.44
CA ASP A 73 -6.75 -7.36 -29.19
C ASP A 73 -5.36 -7.25 -28.54
N LYS A 74 -4.38 -6.68 -29.25
CA LYS A 74 -3.03 -6.43 -28.74
C LYS A 74 -2.84 -5.01 -28.20
N LEU A 75 -3.88 -4.17 -28.23
CA LEU A 75 -3.83 -2.83 -27.67
C LEU A 75 -3.59 -2.92 -26.16
N VAL A 76 -2.53 -2.29 -25.68
CA VAL A 76 -2.22 -2.16 -24.26
C VAL A 76 -2.33 -0.71 -23.84
N ILE A 77 -2.92 -0.46 -22.67
CA ILE A 77 -2.92 0.86 -22.05
C ILE A 77 -1.66 0.96 -21.19
N GLN A 78 -0.81 1.92 -21.52
CA GLN A 78 0.45 2.19 -20.82
C GLN A 78 0.63 3.69 -20.61
N PHE A 79 1.61 4.09 -19.80
CA PHE A 79 1.95 5.50 -19.67
C PHE A 79 2.39 6.06 -21.02
N SER A 80 1.94 7.28 -21.32
CA SER A 80 2.35 8.05 -22.49
C SER A 80 3.87 8.31 -22.48
N GLU A 81 4.44 8.62 -23.64
CA GLU A 81 5.88 8.86 -23.74
C GLU A 81 6.33 10.05 -22.89
N ASP A 82 5.51 11.10 -22.80
CA ASP A 82 5.75 12.34 -22.07
C ASP A 82 5.44 12.27 -20.57
N ALA A 83 4.87 11.15 -20.09
CA ALA A 83 4.70 10.87 -18.67
C ALA A 83 6.05 10.52 -18.00
N THR A 84 6.87 11.53 -17.73
CA THR A 84 8.23 11.41 -17.17
C THR A 84 8.25 11.69 -15.66
N ILE A 85 9.32 11.25 -14.99
CA ILE A 85 9.41 11.31 -13.52
C ILE A 85 9.47 12.73 -12.97
N ASP A 86 9.95 13.71 -13.72
CA ASP A 86 9.98 15.13 -13.34
C ASP A 86 8.59 15.74 -13.20
N LYS A 87 7.62 15.23 -13.98
CA LYS A 87 6.24 15.74 -13.99
C LYS A 87 5.30 14.94 -13.08
N TYR A 88 5.51 13.63 -12.97
CA TYR A 88 4.53 12.72 -12.37
C TYR A 88 5.17 11.85 -11.27
N PRO A 89 4.93 12.17 -9.98
CA PRO A 89 5.45 11.38 -8.87
C PRO A 89 5.01 9.91 -8.88
N GLU A 90 3.83 9.58 -9.42
CA GLU A 90 3.40 8.18 -9.52
C GLU A 90 4.29 7.36 -10.48
N VAL A 91 4.85 8.00 -11.50
CA VAL A 91 5.77 7.38 -12.47
C VAL A 91 7.13 7.17 -11.82
N ASP A 92 7.57 8.16 -11.03
CA ASP A 92 8.79 8.07 -10.24
C ASP A 92 8.72 6.92 -9.22
N PHE A 93 7.63 6.87 -8.45
CA PHE A 93 7.41 5.87 -7.41
C PHE A 93 7.19 4.47 -7.98
N PHE A 94 6.26 4.31 -8.90
CA PHE A 94 5.77 2.98 -9.29
C PHE A 94 6.39 2.44 -10.58
N GLY A 95 7.25 3.25 -11.22
CA GLY A 95 7.92 2.87 -12.45
C GLY A 95 6.96 2.78 -13.64
N TYR A 96 7.51 2.37 -14.77
CA TYR A 96 6.79 2.26 -16.02
C TYR A 96 7.38 1.19 -16.92
N LEU A 97 6.55 0.73 -17.85
CA LEU A 97 6.97 0.05 -19.06
C LEU A 97 6.28 0.79 -20.21
N LYS A 98 7.08 1.43 -21.07
CA LYS A 98 6.60 2.14 -22.25
C LYS A 98 7.14 1.41 -23.48
N THR A 99 6.26 0.65 -24.11
CA THR A 99 6.58 -0.08 -25.33
C THR A 99 6.35 0.81 -26.55
N ALA A 100 7.18 0.63 -27.57
CA ALA A 100 6.95 1.24 -28.87
C ALA A 100 7.30 0.22 -29.94
N LYS A 101 6.45 0.09 -30.97
CA LYS A 101 6.64 -0.90 -32.04
C LYS A 101 8.05 -0.79 -32.65
N GLY A 102 8.78 -1.91 -32.68
CA GLY A 102 10.13 -1.98 -33.25
C GLY A 102 11.25 -1.51 -32.32
N THR A 103 10.97 -1.23 -31.05
CA THR A 103 11.97 -0.86 -30.03
C THR A 103 12.03 -1.90 -28.91
N GLY A 104 13.08 -1.84 -28.09
CA GLY A 104 13.17 -2.63 -26.84
C GLY A 104 12.22 -2.16 -25.73
N GLY A 105 11.52 -1.03 -25.93
CA GLY A 105 10.76 -0.32 -24.90
C GLY A 105 11.66 0.39 -23.89
N LYS A 106 11.11 1.38 -23.20
CA LYS A 106 11.74 2.05 -22.05
C LYS A 106 11.15 1.49 -20.76
N LYS A 107 11.99 1.19 -19.78
CA LYS A 107 11.55 0.53 -18.54
C LYS A 107 12.22 1.15 -17.32
N ARG A 108 11.39 1.50 -16.34
CA ARG A 108 11.81 1.85 -14.98
C ARG A 108 11.17 0.89 -13.99
N SER A 109 11.97 0.22 -13.18
CA SER A 109 11.45 -0.56 -12.06
C SER A 109 10.85 0.34 -10.98
N ALA A 110 9.78 -0.11 -10.32
CA ALA A 110 9.20 0.60 -9.19
C ALA A 110 10.26 0.85 -8.10
N LYS A 111 10.32 2.09 -7.61
CA LYS A 111 11.18 2.52 -6.50
C LYS A 111 10.44 2.47 -5.17
N VAL A 112 9.12 2.58 -5.21
CA VAL A 112 8.19 2.30 -4.11
C VAL A 112 7.46 1.00 -4.41
N ARG A 113 7.62 0.00 -3.53
CA ARG A 113 7.05 -1.34 -3.67
C ARG A 113 6.05 -1.58 -2.55
N LEU A 114 4.94 -2.22 -2.93
CA LEU A 114 3.83 -2.56 -2.06
C LEU A 114 3.64 -4.07 -2.03
N SER A 115 3.48 -4.64 -0.84
CA SER A 115 2.87 -5.97 -0.71
C SER A 115 1.36 -5.88 -0.93
N ASN A 116 0.71 -7.03 -1.14
CA ASN A 116 -0.74 -7.10 -0.94
C ASN A 116 -1.06 -6.81 0.53
N ALA A 117 -2.22 -6.22 0.82
CA ALA A 117 -2.77 -6.20 2.16
C ALA A 117 -3.51 -7.50 2.40
N ILE A 118 -2.99 -8.36 3.26
CA ILE A 118 -3.55 -9.69 3.54
C ILE A 118 -4.27 -9.64 4.89
N SER A 119 -5.46 -10.24 4.96
CA SER A 119 -6.20 -10.33 6.22
C SER A 119 -5.40 -11.13 7.25
N LEU A 120 -5.46 -10.72 8.51
CA LEU A 120 -4.83 -11.41 9.63
C LEU A 120 -5.80 -12.37 10.32
N GLU A 121 -7.07 -12.34 9.93
CA GLU A 121 -8.08 -13.31 10.34
C GLU A 121 -8.55 -14.13 9.13
N THR A 122 -8.99 -15.35 9.41
CA THR A 122 -9.47 -16.29 8.39
C THR A 122 -10.86 -15.91 7.93
N PHE A 123 -11.09 -15.88 6.62
CA PHE A 123 -12.41 -15.76 6.04
C PHE A 123 -13.26 -17.01 6.31
N LYS A 124 -14.51 -16.82 6.74
CA LYS A 124 -15.43 -17.90 7.13
C LYS A 124 -16.56 -18.16 6.14
N GLY A 125 -16.59 -17.48 5.00
CA GLY A 125 -17.63 -17.67 3.98
C GLY A 125 -18.85 -16.78 4.17
N ASP A 126 -18.74 -15.69 4.92
CA ASP A 126 -19.87 -14.80 5.19
C ASP A 126 -20.35 -14.12 3.91
N LEU A 127 -21.67 -14.02 3.78
CA LEU A 127 -22.36 -13.48 2.61
C LEU A 127 -23.34 -12.38 3.04
N ASP A 128 -23.39 -11.32 2.25
CA ASP A 128 -24.43 -10.30 2.27
C ASP A 128 -25.40 -10.51 1.10
N PHE A 129 -26.69 -10.28 1.35
CA PHE A 129 -27.77 -10.42 0.38
C PHE A 129 -28.30 -9.05 -0.01
N LEU A 130 -27.96 -8.64 -1.22
CA LEU A 130 -28.36 -7.37 -1.80
C LEU A 130 -29.64 -7.55 -2.59
N THR A 131 -30.59 -6.62 -2.45
CA THR A 131 -31.81 -6.60 -3.25
C THR A 131 -32.06 -5.22 -3.84
N ASN A 132 -32.61 -5.17 -5.05
CA ASN A 132 -33.09 -3.92 -5.65
C ASN A 132 -34.58 -3.66 -5.33
N LYS A 133 -35.12 -4.24 -4.25
CA LYS A 133 -36.56 -4.24 -3.96
C LYS A 133 -37.20 -2.84 -4.02
N GLY A 134 -36.55 -1.85 -3.41
CA GLY A 134 -37.04 -0.46 -3.42
C GLY A 134 -37.16 0.15 -4.82
N GLN A 135 -36.41 -0.35 -5.82
CA GLN A 135 -36.55 0.06 -7.22
C GLN A 135 -37.62 -0.79 -7.94
N ALA A 136 -37.67 -2.09 -7.68
CA ALA A 136 -38.65 -3.00 -8.29
C ALA A 136 -40.10 -2.61 -7.93
N ASP A 137 -40.33 -2.20 -6.68
CA ASP A 137 -41.65 -1.79 -6.20
C ASP A 137 -42.19 -0.55 -6.95
N LYS A 138 -41.31 0.35 -7.43
CA LYS A 138 -41.71 1.57 -8.18
C LYS A 138 -42.42 1.25 -9.49
N ILE A 139 -42.09 0.12 -10.10
CA ILE A 139 -42.69 -0.35 -11.36
C ILE A 139 -43.49 -1.65 -11.17
N LYS A 140 -43.79 -2.01 -9.91
CA LYS A 140 -44.57 -3.20 -9.54
C LYS A 140 -44.06 -4.50 -10.17
N THR A 141 -42.74 -4.68 -10.19
CA THR A 141 -42.09 -5.89 -10.71
C THR A 141 -41.39 -6.69 -9.60
N ASN A 142 -40.92 -7.90 -9.93
CA ASN A 142 -40.16 -8.73 -9.03
C ASN A 142 -38.74 -8.17 -8.80
N MET A 143 -38.26 -8.28 -7.57
CA MET A 143 -36.89 -7.88 -7.24
C MET A 143 -35.86 -8.88 -7.75
N ASN A 144 -34.66 -8.37 -8.01
CA ASN A 144 -33.46 -9.16 -8.20
C ASN A 144 -32.68 -9.25 -6.88
N ILE A 145 -32.04 -10.39 -6.69
CA ILE A 145 -31.13 -10.65 -5.57
C ILE A 145 -29.72 -10.77 -6.14
N ALA A 146 -28.75 -10.19 -5.45
CA ALA A 146 -27.34 -10.41 -5.67
C ALA A 146 -26.68 -10.79 -4.34
N GLN A 147 -25.59 -11.54 -4.38
CA GLN A 147 -24.83 -11.90 -3.20
C GLN A 147 -23.43 -11.31 -3.27
N ALA A 148 -22.91 -10.89 -2.13
CA ALA A 148 -21.52 -10.46 -2.02
C ALA A 148 -20.88 -11.12 -0.81
N GLU A 149 -19.69 -11.69 -1.00
CA GLU A 149 -18.89 -12.08 0.15
C GLU A 149 -18.50 -10.85 0.96
N ILE A 150 -18.56 -11.01 2.28
CA ILE A 150 -18.18 -9.98 3.23
C ILE A 150 -17.13 -10.49 4.20
N HIS A 151 -16.17 -9.64 4.55
CA HIS A 151 -15.16 -9.97 5.53
C HIS A 151 -14.58 -8.70 6.13
N LYS A 152 -14.81 -8.50 7.43
CA LYS A 152 -14.19 -7.44 8.22
C LYS A 152 -13.03 -8.04 8.99
N SER A 153 -11.83 -7.52 8.76
CA SER A 153 -10.62 -8.05 9.38
C SER A 153 -9.55 -6.96 9.53
N TYR A 154 -8.58 -7.23 10.40
CA TYR A 154 -7.28 -6.57 10.30
C TYR A 154 -6.56 -6.99 9.02
N TYR A 155 -5.94 -6.03 8.34
CA TYR A 155 -5.12 -6.28 7.17
C TYR A 155 -3.71 -5.76 7.40
N ARG A 156 -2.73 -6.52 6.91
CA ARG A 156 -1.32 -6.14 6.94
C ARG A 156 -0.77 -5.95 5.54
N TYR A 157 -0.09 -4.83 5.32
CA TYR A 157 0.73 -4.61 4.13
C TYR A 157 2.05 -3.93 4.47
N THR A 158 2.98 -3.90 3.52
CA THR A 158 4.28 -3.26 3.66
C THR A 158 4.57 -2.37 2.46
N ILE A 159 5.11 -1.19 2.74
CA ILE A 159 5.67 -0.26 1.77
C ILE A 159 7.19 -0.27 1.94
N VAL A 160 7.91 -0.38 0.83
CA VAL A 160 9.38 -0.18 0.77
C VAL A 160 9.69 0.86 -0.29
N ALA A 161 10.48 1.88 0.04
CA ALA A 161 10.97 2.88 -0.90
C ALA A 161 12.52 2.90 -0.93
N ASP A 162 13.09 2.74 -2.12
CA ASP A 162 14.53 2.84 -2.37
C ASP A 162 14.90 4.33 -2.50
N LEU A 163 15.18 5.02 -1.37
CA LEU A 163 15.30 6.48 -1.34
C LEU A 163 16.42 7.02 -2.24
N ASP A 164 17.55 6.31 -2.34
CA ASP A 164 18.66 6.65 -3.25
C ASP A 164 18.29 6.61 -4.75
N GLN A 165 17.15 6.01 -5.12
CA GLN A 165 16.72 5.85 -6.52
C GLN A 165 15.51 6.72 -6.88
N ILE A 166 14.90 7.40 -5.92
CA ILE A 166 13.78 8.32 -6.13
C ILE A 166 14.29 9.57 -6.84
N GLY A 167 13.56 10.05 -7.83
CA GLY A 167 13.92 11.24 -8.59
C GLY A 167 15.09 11.06 -9.56
N PHE A 168 15.60 9.84 -9.77
CA PHE A 168 16.65 9.56 -10.75
C PHE A 168 16.15 8.58 -11.82
N ASP A 169 16.12 8.97 -13.10
CA ASP A 169 15.73 8.14 -14.25
C ASP A 169 16.81 8.10 -15.34
N GLU A 170 17.49 6.97 -15.44
CA GLU A 170 18.56 6.75 -16.41
C GLU A 170 18.05 6.74 -17.86
N GLU A 171 16.85 6.20 -18.11
CA GLU A 171 16.25 6.09 -19.45
C GLU A 171 16.00 7.45 -20.12
N TYR A 172 15.74 8.48 -19.31
CA TYR A 172 15.48 9.85 -19.77
C TYR A 172 16.56 10.84 -19.31
N GLY A 173 17.61 10.38 -18.62
CA GLY A 173 18.65 11.23 -18.05
C GLY A 173 18.12 12.28 -17.06
N ILE A 174 17.05 11.98 -16.34
CA ILE A 174 16.39 12.91 -15.41
C ILE A 174 16.93 12.72 -14.00
N GLU A 175 17.28 13.82 -13.36
CA GLU A 175 17.73 13.87 -11.98
C GLU A 175 17.06 15.06 -11.29
N LEU A 176 16.23 14.78 -10.30
CA LEU A 176 15.56 15.79 -9.48
C LEU A 176 16.47 16.23 -8.34
N ASP A 177 16.31 17.48 -7.90
CA ASP A 177 16.99 17.96 -6.71
C ASP A 177 16.50 17.25 -5.45
N ASN A 178 17.32 17.31 -4.40
CA ASN A 178 17.04 16.64 -3.13
C ASN A 178 15.80 17.21 -2.41
N GLN A 179 15.44 18.48 -2.65
CA GLN A 179 14.25 19.09 -2.04
C GLN A 179 12.97 18.46 -2.62
N GLU A 180 12.91 18.27 -3.93
CA GLU A 180 11.79 17.63 -4.61
C GLU A 180 11.69 16.14 -4.26
N ARG A 181 12.83 15.44 -4.16
CA ARG A 181 12.85 14.03 -3.70
C ARG A 181 12.30 13.89 -2.28
N ALA A 182 12.73 14.75 -1.35
CA ALA A 182 12.23 14.78 0.02
C ALA A 182 10.72 15.11 0.06
N ARG A 183 10.30 16.15 -0.66
CA ARG A 183 8.89 16.57 -0.74
C ARG A 183 7.99 15.43 -1.21
N ARG A 184 8.40 14.70 -2.25
CA ARG A 184 7.67 13.55 -2.79
C ARG A 184 7.49 12.46 -1.75
N ILE A 185 8.56 12.03 -1.08
CA ILE A 185 8.47 10.98 -0.06
C ILE A 185 7.62 11.44 1.13
N LYS A 186 7.75 12.69 1.57
CA LYS A 186 6.87 13.24 2.62
C LYS A 186 5.40 13.23 2.21
N LYS A 187 5.09 13.57 0.96
CA LYS A 187 3.73 13.53 0.41
C LYS A 187 3.19 12.09 0.35
N LEU A 188 4.02 11.11 -0.02
CA LEU A 188 3.67 9.70 0.09
C LEU A 188 3.34 9.29 1.55
N LEU A 189 4.15 9.73 2.51
CA LEU A 189 3.91 9.46 3.94
C LEU A 189 2.60 10.10 4.43
N ASP A 190 2.33 11.35 4.05
CA ASP A 190 1.08 12.04 4.39
C ASP A 190 -0.15 11.34 3.77
N THR A 191 -0.05 10.89 2.52
CA THR A 191 -1.11 10.10 1.86
C THR A 191 -1.36 8.78 2.57
N VAL A 192 -0.31 8.06 2.97
CA VAL A 192 -0.45 6.77 3.68
C VAL A 192 -1.06 6.97 5.07
N ALA A 193 -0.74 8.07 5.76
CA ALA A 193 -1.27 8.38 7.08
C ALA A 193 -2.79 8.55 7.11
N LEU A 194 -3.39 8.97 5.99
CA LEU A 194 -4.82 9.26 5.83
C LEU A 194 -5.50 8.45 4.71
N LEU A 195 -4.87 7.35 4.28
CA LEU A 195 -5.32 6.59 3.12
C LEU A 195 -6.73 6.02 3.33
N TYR A 196 -7.57 6.15 2.31
CA TYR A 196 -8.89 5.52 2.28
C TYR A 196 -9.13 4.80 0.96
N ARG A 197 -10.25 4.08 0.86
CA ARG A 197 -10.68 3.46 -0.39
C ARG A 197 -12.17 3.58 -0.58
N ASP A 198 -12.59 4.17 -1.69
CA ASP A 198 -13.98 4.15 -2.13
C ASP A 198 -14.25 2.85 -2.91
N ILE A 199 -15.27 2.10 -2.49
CA ILE A 199 -15.65 0.84 -3.11
C ILE A 199 -17.14 0.58 -2.90
N ARG A 200 -17.86 0.24 -3.97
CA ARG A 200 -19.28 -0.17 -3.93
C ARG A 200 -20.17 0.74 -3.07
N GLY A 201 -20.01 2.06 -3.23
CA GLY A 201 -20.84 3.07 -2.56
C GLY A 201 -20.47 3.37 -1.11
N ARG A 202 -19.36 2.84 -0.60
CA ARG A 202 -18.83 3.14 0.74
C ARG A 202 -17.37 3.54 0.71
N ARG A 203 -16.91 4.15 1.80
CA ARG A 203 -15.51 4.55 2.03
C ARG A 203 -14.91 3.72 3.17
N GLU A 204 -13.89 2.93 2.85
CA GLU A 204 -13.12 2.15 3.82
C GLU A 204 -11.94 2.97 4.34
N ASP A 205 -11.79 3.01 5.67
CA ASP A 205 -10.70 3.67 6.37
C ASP A 205 -9.46 2.76 6.37
N LEU A 206 -8.42 3.11 5.61
CA LEU A 206 -7.17 2.33 5.53
C LEU A 206 -6.06 2.92 6.41
N LYS A 207 -6.39 3.86 7.31
CA LYS A 207 -5.41 4.49 8.20
C LYS A 207 -4.73 3.46 9.10
N PRO A 208 -3.43 3.63 9.38
CA PRO A 208 -2.72 2.74 10.28
C PRO A 208 -3.33 2.75 11.69
N LEU A 209 -3.53 1.54 12.22
CA LEU A 209 -3.85 1.27 13.62
C LEU A 209 -2.60 0.86 14.40
N PHE A 210 -1.68 0.17 13.72
CA PHE A 210 -0.33 -0.12 14.15
C PHE A 210 0.60 0.04 12.95
N ILE A 211 1.78 0.59 13.17
CA ILE A 211 2.79 0.78 12.14
C ILE A 211 4.18 0.61 12.73
N ILE A 212 5.06 -0.08 12.03
CA ILE A 212 6.46 -0.29 12.43
C ILE A 212 7.36 -0.14 11.21
N GLY A 213 8.45 0.60 11.35
CA GLY A 213 9.28 0.97 10.21
C GLY A 213 10.28 2.06 10.51
N GLY A 214 11.05 2.44 9.49
CA GLY A 214 12.15 3.39 9.62
C GLY A 214 12.91 3.58 8.31
N VAL A 215 13.94 4.41 8.35
CA VAL A 215 14.90 4.62 7.25
C VAL A 215 16.20 3.87 7.52
N TYR A 216 16.41 2.79 6.77
CA TYR A 216 17.49 1.84 7.01
C TYR A 216 18.63 1.96 5.99
N ASP A 217 19.83 1.51 6.37
CA ASP A 217 20.96 1.32 5.43
C ASP A 217 20.79 0.10 4.51
N ILE A 218 19.63 -0.54 4.56
CA ILE A 218 19.22 -1.67 3.72
C ILE A 218 17.84 -1.41 3.11
N LYS A 219 17.55 -2.06 1.98
CA LYS A 219 16.26 -1.98 1.26
C LYS A 219 15.32 -3.16 1.59
N ASN A 220 15.58 -3.86 2.68
CA ASN A 220 14.86 -5.07 3.03
C ASN A 220 13.52 -4.75 3.72
N PRO A 221 12.40 -5.41 3.35
CA PRO A 221 11.13 -5.31 4.06
C PRO A 221 11.13 -6.12 5.38
N VAL A 222 11.94 -5.70 6.36
CA VAL A 222 12.25 -6.50 7.57
C VAL A 222 11.00 -7.05 8.26
N PHE A 223 9.96 -6.23 8.38
CA PHE A 223 8.76 -6.57 9.16
C PHE A 223 7.62 -7.23 8.35
N GLN A 224 7.76 -7.38 7.03
CA GLN A 224 6.65 -7.79 6.14
C GLN A 224 6.05 -9.15 6.50
N ASN A 225 6.86 -10.09 6.97
CA ASN A 225 6.42 -11.46 7.26
C ASN A 225 6.17 -11.75 8.74
N VAL A 226 6.52 -10.82 9.65
CA VAL A 226 6.53 -11.07 11.10
C VAL A 226 5.44 -10.33 11.87
N VAL A 227 4.90 -9.24 11.33
CA VAL A 227 3.83 -8.52 12.03
C VAL A 227 2.55 -9.35 11.94
N SER A 228 2.00 -9.78 13.06
CA SER A 228 0.80 -10.62 13.13
C SER A 228 -0.09 -10.22 14.31
N ILE A 229 -1.35 -10.65 14.26
CA ILE A 229 -2.33 -10.45 15.34
C ILE A 229 -2.83 -11.81 15.81
N LYS A 230 -2.92 -11.97 17.13
CA LYS A 230 -3.58 -13.10 17.77
C LYS A 230 -4.44 -12.57 18.92
N ASN A 231 -5.73 -12.92 18.95
CA ASN A 231 -6.67 -12.49 19.99
C ASN A 231 -6.60 -10.96 20.23
N ASN A 232 -6.77 -10.16 19.17
CA ASN A 232 -6.68 -8.69 19.20
C ASN A 232 -5.37 -8.11 19.79
N SER A 233 -4.30 -8.91 19.87
CA SER A 233 -2.98 -8.52 20.37
C SER A 233 -1.91 -8.65 19.29
N ILE A 234 -0.96 -7.72 19.25
CA ILE A 234 0.21 -7.80 18.35
C ILE A 234 1.20 -8.82 18.93
N VAL A 235 1.70 -9.73 18.09
CA VAL A 235 2.67 -10.76 18.52
C VAL A 235 4.09 -10.17 18.57
N LEU A 236 4.47 -9.63 19.73
CA LEU A 236 5.74 -8.88 19.89
C LEU A 236 7.01 -9.73 19.75
N ASN A 237 6.95 -11.02 20.12
CA ASN A 237 8.11 -11.91 20.03
C ASN A 237 8.55 -12.13 18.58
N GLU A 238 7.60 -12.18 17.62
CA GLU A 238 7.91 -12.30 16.19
C GLU A 238 8.62 -11.05 15.67
N ILE A 239 8.17 -9.87 16.11
CA ILE A 239 8.74 -8.58 15.73
C ILE A 239 10.16 -8.43 16.28
N THR A 240 10.32 -8.63 17.59
CA THR A 240 11.62 -8.46 18.26
C THR A 240 12.66 -9.48 17.81
N GLY A 241 12.23 -10.67 17.37
CA GLY A 241 13.09 -11.72 16.85
C GLY A 241 13.80 -11.40 15.53
N VAL A 242 13.36 -10.37 14.79
CA VAL A 242 14.00 -9.93 13.53
C VAL A 242 14.66 -8.55 13.61
N MET A 243 14.70 -7.96 14.81
CA MET A 243 15.39 -6.69 15.08
C MET A 243 16.89 -6.91 15.31
N TYR A 244 17.62 -7.14 14.21
CA TYR A 244 19.08 -7.16 14.20
C TYR A 244 19.68 -5.80 14.64
N GLU A 245 20.94 -5.80 15.03
CA GLU A 245 21.73 -4.58 15.25
C GLU A 245 21.73 -3.71 13.98
N GLY A 246 21.58 -2.40 14.13
CA GLY A 246 21.37 -1.43 13.04
C GLY A 246 19.91 -1.23 12.67
N VAL A 247 19.10 -2.31 12.62
CA VAL A 247 17.66 -2.20 12.35
C VAL A 247 16.95 -1.67 13.60
N ARG A 248 17.30 -2.17 14.78
CA ARG A 248 16.63 -1.83 16.04
C ARG A 248 16.69 -0.33 16.35
N GLU A 249 17.84 0.30 16.16
CA GLU A 249 18.10 1.70 16.49
C GLU A 249 17.39 2.66 15.54
N GLN A 250 17.13 2.21 14.31
CA GLN A 250 16.46 2.96 13.24
C GLN A 250 14.95 2.64 13.17
N THR A 251 14.45 1.70 13.98
CA THR A 251 13.04 1.30 13.95
C THR A 251 12.21 2.17 14.88
N HIS A 252 11.16 2.75 14.30
CA HIS A 252 10.10 3.43 15.03
C HIS A 252 8.83 2.59 15.04
N THR A 253 7.98 2.79 16.04
CA THR A 253 6.67 2.15 16.13
C THR A 253 5.61 3.20 16.47
N GLY A 254 4.47 3.13 15.79
CA GLY A 254 3.27 3.93 16.05
C GLY A 254 2.07 3.03 16.34
N VAL A 255 1.25 3.39 17.32
CA VAL A 255 0.04 2.64 17.69
C VAL A 255 -1.11 3.57 18.04
N VAL A 256 -2.34 3.15 17.75
CA VAL A 256 -3.56 3.83 18.20
C VAL A 256 -3.92 3.33 19.61
N ASP A 257 -4.05 4.26 20.54
CA ASP A 257 -4.31 3.96 21.95
C ASP A 257 -5.63 3.20 22.15
N GLY A 258 -5.56 2.15 22.96
CA GLY A 258 -6.71 1.29 23.28
C GLY A 258 -7.17 0.38 22.14
N ARG A 259 -6.45 0.34 21.00
CA ARG A 259 -6.88 -0.46 19.85
C ARG A 259 -6.60 -1.96 20.00
N PHE A 260 -5.46 -2.30 20.57
CA PHE A 260 -5.03 -3.69 20.81
C PHE A 260 -5.06 -3.98 22.31
N ASP A 261 -5.38 -5.22 22.66
CA ASP A 261 -5.48 -5.60 24.08
C ASP A 261 -4.14 -5.44 24.81
N ASN A 262 -3.03 -5.61 24.09
CA ASN A 262 -1.66 -5.41 24.59
C ASN A 262 -1.04 -4.07 24.21
N THR A 263 -1.84 -3.00 24.04
CA THR A 263 -1.32 -1.65 23.69
C THR A 263 -0.24 -1.14 24.65
N ASN A 264 -0.37 -1.38 25.96
CA ASN A 264 0.65 -0.95 26.94
C ASN A 264 1.96 -1.73 26.75
N GLU A 265 1.89 -3.04 26.51
CA GLU A 265 3.05 -3.87 26.23
C GLU A 265 3.76 -3.44 24.94
N ILE A 266 2.99 -3.11 23.88
CA ILE A 266 3.52 -2.54 22.63
C ILE A 266 4.35 -1.27 22.93
N LYS A 267 3.81 -0.36 23.75
CA LYS A 267 4.51 0.88 24.14
C LYS A 267 5.77 0.61 24.95
N GLU A 268 5.74 -0.36 25.85
CA GLU A 268 6.89 -0.69 26.71
C GLU A 268 8.03 -1.37 25.94
N VAL A 269 7.70 -2.39 25.13
CA VAL A 269 8.67 -3.25 24.43
C VAL A 269 9.20 -2.60 23.16
N LEU A 270 8.32 -2.01 22.34
CA LEU A 270 8.69 -1.41 21.06
C LEU A 270 8.92 0.10 21.14
N LYS A 271 8.83 0.68 22.35
CA LYS A 271 8.88 2.14 22.57
C LYS A 271 7.91 2.89 21.66
N ALA A 272 6.73 2.31 21.46
CA ALA A 272 5.76 2.81 20.50
C ALA A 272 5.23 4.20 20.90
N THR A 273 5.15 5.07 19.90
CA THR A 273 4.53 6.40 19.98
C THR A 273 3.14 6.38 19.36
N THR A 274 2.52 7.55 19.20
CA THR A 274 1.26 7.64 18.44
C THR A 274 1.54 7.49 16.94
N VAL A 275 0.56 7.02 16.17
CA VAL A 275 0.67 6.95 14.70
C VAL A 275 1.07 8.30 14.05
N PRO A 276 0.51 9.45 14.45
CA PRO A 276 0.98 10.74 13.94
C PRO A 276 2.44 11.04 14.25
N GLU A 277 2.93 10.72 15.45
CA GLU A 277 4.32 10.98 15.83
C GLU A 277 5.30 10.08 15.06
N PHE A 278 4.92 8.84 14.78
CA PHE A 278 5.66 7.96 13.89
C PHE A 278 5.88 8.60 12.51
N PHE A 279 4.82 9.14 11.88
CA PHE A 279 4.96 9.81 10.57
C PHE A 279 5.77 11.10 10.67
N THR A 280 5.62 11.89 11.73
CA THR A 280 6.45 13.08 11.97
C THR A 280 7.93 12.72 12.05
N THR A 281 8.27 11.63 12.75
CA THR A 281 9.65 11.15 12.90
C THR A 281 10.23 10.71 11.55
N LEU A 282 9.51 9.88 10.79
CA LEU A 282 9.96 9.44 9.46
C LEU A 282 10.14 10.60 8.48
N LYS A 283 9.28 11.60 8.50
CA LYS A 283 9.44 12.79 7.65
C LYS A 283 10.73 13.55 7.98
N LYS A 284 11.11 13.65 9.27
CA LYS A 284 12.39 14.24 9.69
C LYS A 284 13.58 13.41 9.22
N GLU A 285 13.51 12.08 9.27
CA GLU A 285 14.57 11.21 8.75
C GLU A 285 14.76 11.33 7.25
N VAL A 286 13.65 11.48 6.51
CA VAL A 286 13.66 11.73 5.06
C VAL A 286 14.33 13.06 4.75
N ASP A 287 13.97 14.12 5.47
CA ASP A 287 14.62 15.44 5.31
C ASP A 287 16.11 15.36 5.65
N ALA A 288 16.48 14.77 6.78
CA ALA A 288 17.88 14.58 7.16
C ALA A 288 18.70 13.79 6.13
N TYR A 289 18.09 12.81 5.47
CA TYR A 289 18.74 12.03 4.42
C TYR A 289 19.00 12.84 3.16
N TYR A 290 18.02 13.60 2.66
CA TYR A 290 18.15 14.36 1.42
C TYR A 290 18.84 15.72 1.61
N GLU A 291 18.71 16.37 2.76
CA GLU A 291 19.41 17.64 3.06
C GLU A 291 20.87 17.42 3.46
N GLY A 292 21.19 16.25 4.00
CA GLY A 292 22.55 15.87 4.41
C GLY A 292 23.44 15.34 3.28
N ASN A 293 22.93 15.25 2.05
CA ASN A 293 23.64 14.80 0.85
C ASN A 293 23.28 15.68 -0.36
#